data_AF-A0A8T6I5H5-F1
#
_entry.id   AF-A0A8T6I5H5-F1
#
_cell.length_a   1.000
_cell.length_b   1.000
_cell.length_c   1.000
_cell.angle_alpha   90.00
_cell.angle_beta   90.00
_cell.angle_gamma   90.00
#
_symmetry.space_group_name_H-M   'P 1'
#
loop_
_entity.id
_entity.type
_entity.pdbx_description
1 polymer ?
#
loop_
_entity_poly.entity_id
_entity_poly.type
_entity_poly.pdbx_seq_one_letter_code
_entity_poly.pdbx_strand_id
1 'polypeptide(L)'
;EGAALILDDVRGGLRLSLDASWSEFGIQPDLSAWGKAIANGEPLAGVVGGDHYREAAEKIFVTGSFWYQGAPFAAASETLDVLAETDAPRYMERLGQQFRDGLYEQAQRHGHGILQSGPPQMPMLQFEDDPDTKKGFAFCVNALRHGVYLHPWHNMFLSVAHTEADIEEALEGTEKAFAELA
;
A
#
# COMPACT_ATOMS: atom_id res chain seq x y z
N GLU A 1 -6.39 31.20 -16.29
CA GLU A 1 -5.34 30.26 -16.71
C GLU A 1 -4.67 29.71 -15.47
N GLY A 2 -4.57 28.39 -15.36
CA GLY A 2 -3.95 27.67 -14.26
C GLY A 2 -3.73 26.22 -14.67
N ALA A 3 -2.70 25.58 -14.12
CA ALA A 3 -2.49 24.15 -14.31
C ALA A 3 -3.43 23.34 -13.40
N ALA A 4 -3.83 22.15 -13.84
CA ALA A 4 -4.56 21.21 -13.00
C ALA A 4 -3.62 20.57 -11.95
N LEU A 5 -4.04 20.54 -10.70
CA LEU A 5 -3.43 19.73 -9.65
C LEU A 5 -3.95 18.30 -9.77
N ILE A 6 -3.08 17.37 -10.19
CA ILE A 6 -3.44 15.96 -10.37
C ILE A 6 -2.77 15.13 -9.28
N LEU A 7 -3.58 14.40 -8.50
CA LEU A 7 -3.11 13.42 -7.53
C LEU A 7 -3.13 12.02 -8.14
N ASP A 8 -1.97 11.38 -8.27
CA ASP A 8 -1.91 9.95 -8.59
C ASP A 8 -2.07 9.13 -7.31
N ASP A 9 -3.29 8.66 -7.06
CA ASP A 9 -3.66 7.83 -5.92
C ASP A 9 -3.75 6.34 -6.28
N VAL A 10 -3.21 5.93 -7.43
CA VAL A 10 -3.31 4.55 -7.90
C VAL A 10 -2.60 3.57 -6.94
N ARG A 11 -1.68 4.05 -6.09
CA ARG A 11 -0.99 3.22 -5.09
C ARG A 11 -1.43 3.50 -3.65
N GLY A 12 -1.57 4.78 -3.28
CA GLY A 12 -1.93 5.22 -1.92
C GLY A 12 -3.43 5.18 -1.62
N GLY A 13 -4.27 5.34 -2.64
CA GLY A 13 -5.72 5.41 -2.52
C GLY A 13 -6.29 4.18 -1.81
N LEU A 14 -7.26 4.43 -0.93
CA LEU A 14 -7.95 3.44 -0.09
C LEU A 14 -7.08 2.71 0.95
N ARG A 15 -5.77 2.98 0.98
CA ARG A 15 -4.85 2.50 2.02
C ARG A 15 -4.53 3.57 3.05
N LEU A 16 -4.46 4.83 2.62
CA LEU A 16 -4.13 5.96 3.48
C LEU A 16 -5.38 6.69 3.98
N SER A 17 -6.40 6.79 3.12
CA SER A 17 -7.68 7.42 3.43
C SER A 17 -8.79 6.73 2.63
N LEU A 18 -10.02 6.82 3.10
CA LEU A 18 -11.23 6.46 2.32
C LEU A 18 -11.60 7.56 1.31
N ASP A 19 -10.92 8.70 1.37
CA ASP A 19 -10.93 9.77 0.38
C ASP A 19 -9.55 9.85 -0.31
N ALA A 20 -9.30 10.86 -1.13
CA ALA A 20 -7.97 11.20 -1.65
C ALA A 20 -6.93 11.18 -0.51
N SER A 21 -5.74 10.64 -0.76
CA SER A 21 -4.67 10.51 0.25
C SER A 21 -4.17 11.86 0.79
N TRP A 22 -4.52 12.97 0.13
CA TRP A 22 -4.24 14.32 0.60
C TRP A 22 -5.35 14.95 1.47
N SER A 23 -6.48 14.27 1.65
CA SER A 23 -7.62 14.75 2.45
C SER A 23 -7.22 15.16 3.87
N GLU A 24 -6.32 14.43 4.51
CA GLU A 24 -5.80 14.73 5.86
C GLU A 24 -5.00 16.04 5.91
N PHE A 25 -4.44 16.48 4.79
CA PHE A 25 -3.73 17.76 4.69
C PHE A 25 -4.64 18.92 4.28
N GLY A 26 -5.93 18.66 4.06
CA GLY A 26 -6.89 19.65 3.57
C GLY A 26 -6.63 20.12 2.14
N ILE A 27 -5.90 19.34 1.34
CA ILE A 27 -5.59 19.65 -0.06
C ILE A 27 -6.51 18.83 -0.95
N GLN A 28 -7.36 19.52 -1.74
CA GLN A 28 -8.22 18.89 -2.74
C GLN A 28 -7.56 19.01 -4.12
N PRO A 29 -7.24 17.89 -4.80
CA PRO A 29 -6.75 17.94 -6.16
C PRO A 29 -7.90 18.27 -7.13
N ASP A 30 -7.58 18.81 -8.29
CA ASP A 30 -8.56 19.03 -9.36
C ASP A 30 -9.01 17.71 -10.00
N LEU A 31 -8.05 16.80 -10.16
CA LEU A 31 -8.23 15.45 -10.70
C LEU A 31 -7.47 14.45 -9.82
N SER A 32 -7.99 13.23 -9.69
CA SER A 32 -7.30 12.12 -9.03
C SER A 32 -7.37 10.84 -9.84
N ALA A 33 -6.27 10.11 -9.93
CA ALA A 33 -6.18 8.83 -10.62
C ALA A 33 -6.21 7.66 -9.62
N TRP A 34 -6.95 6.61 -9.95
CA TRP A 34 -7.26 5.50 -9.06
C TRP A 34 -7.08 4.14 -9.76
N GLY A 35 -6.77 3.11 -8.98
CA GLY A 35 -6.65 1.73 -9.47
C GLY A 35 -6.17 0.79 -8.37
N LYS A 36 -5.62 -0.37 -8.75
CA LYS A 36 -5.13 -1.42 -7.82
C LYS A 36 -6.20 -1.89 -6.82
N ALA A 37 -6.30 -1.23 -5.67
CA ALA A 37 -7.13 -1.68 -4.55
C ALA A 37 -8.62 -1.42 -4.76
N ILE A 38 -9.01 -0.52 -5.67
CA ILE A 38 -10.39 -0.06 -5.82
C ILE A 38 -11.41 -1.15 -6.18
N ALA A 39 -10.96 -2.32 -6.63
CA ALA A 39 -11.81 -3.46 -6.95
C ALA A 39 -11.24 -4.80 -6.44
N ASN A 40 -10.42 -4.75 -5.38
CA ASN A 40 -9.83 -5.91 -4.70
C ASN A 40 -9.26 -7.02 -5.63
N GLY A 41 -8.61 -6.63 -6.72
CA GLY A 41 -7.95 -7.54 -7.67
C GLY A 41 -8.60 -7.59 -9.06
N GLU A 42 -9.86 -7.16 -9.22
CA GLU A 42 -10.46 -7.01 -10.55
C GLU A 42 -9.82 -5.84 -11.32
N PRO A 43 -9.68 -5.93 -12.65
CA PRO A 43 -9.01 -4.92 -13.46
C PRO A 43 -9.89 -3.67 -13.63
N LEU A 44 -9.76 -2.74 -12.69
CA LEU A 44 -10.42 -1.44 -12.73
C LEU A 44 -9.44 -0.30 -12.41
N ALA A 45 -9.58 0.80 -13.14
CA ALA A 45 -8.95 2.07 -12.87
C ALA A 45 -9.94 3.19 -13.18
N GLY A 46 -9.75 4.36 -12.57
CA GLY A 46 -10.65 5.50 -12.73
C GLY A 46 -9.94 6.83 -12.60
N VAL A 47 -10.51 7.86 -13.22
CA VAL A 47 -10.12 9.25 -12.99
C VAL A 47 -11.36 9.96 -12.42
N VAL A 48 -11.19 10.58 -11.27
CA VAL A 48 -12.22 11.40 -10.61
C VAL A 48 -11.80 12.86 -10.75
N GLY A 49 -12.76 13.77 -10.93
CA GLY A 49 -12.46 15.18 -11.17
C GLY A 49 -13.58 16.11 -10.77
N GLY A 50 -13.23 17.37 -10.51
CA GLY A 50 -14.19 18.43 -10.23
C GLY A 50 -15.04 18.80 -11.46
N ASP A 51 -16.25 19.32 -11.22
CA ASP A 51 -17.21 19.69 -12.27
C ASP A 51 -16.65 20.69 -13.30
N HIS A 52 -15.69 21.53 -12.89
CA HIS A 52 -15.05 22.50 -13.78
C HIS A 52 -14.24 21.85 -14.92
N TYR A 53 -13.88 20.55 -14.83
CA TYR A 53 -13.25 19.78 -15.91
C TYR A 53 -14.22 18.90 -16.70
N ARG A 54 -15.51 18.85 -16.35
CA ARG A 54 -16.52 18.00 -17.00
C ARG A 54 -16.60 18.22 -18.51
N GLU A 55 -16.71 19.47 -18.95
CA GLU A 55 -16.80 19.81 -20.38
C GLU A 55 -15.56 19.36 -21.16
N ALA A 56 -14.37 19.49 -20.55
CA ALA A 56 -13.14 19.03 -21.17
C ALA A 56 -13.09 17.49 -21.27
N ALA A 57 -13.52 16.79 -20.21
CA ALA A 57 -13.60 15.33 -20.18
C ALA A 57 -14.58 14.75 -21.23
N GLU A 58 -15.68 15.44 -21.52
CA GLU A 58 -16.65 15.04 -22.57
C GLU A 58 -16.11 15.23 -23.99
N LYS A 59 -15.14 16.13 -24.19
CA LYS A 59 -14.59 16.45 -25.52
C LYS A 59 -13.43 15.54 -25.93
N ILE A 60 -12.71 14.95 -24.97
CA ILE A 60 -11.60 14.05 -25.27
C ILE A 60 -12.13 12.68 -25.71
N PHE A 61 -11.42 12.03 -26.64
CA PHE A 61 -11.75 10.67 -27.06
C PHE A 61 -10.81 9.67 -26.39
N VAL A 62 -11.33 8.92 -25.43
CA VAL A 62 -10.66 7.80 -24.76
C VAL A 62 -11.62 6.62 -24.69
N THR A 63 -11.17 5.42 -25.06
CA THR A 63 -12.02 4.22 -25.02
C THR A 63 -11.17 2.96 -24.98
N GLY A 64 -11.75 1.87 -24.48
CA GLY A 64 -11.15 0.55 -24.46
C GLY A 64 -12.22 -0.53 -24.38
N SER A 65 -12.03 -1.64 -25.10
CA SER A 65 -13.02 -2.73 -25.20
C SER A 65 -13.49 -3.27 -23.85
N PHE A 66 -12.62 -3.21 -22.83
CA PHE A 66 -12.85 -3.76 -21.50
C PHE A 66 -13.28 -2.70 -20.46
N TRP A 67 -13.40 -1.42 -20.81
CA TRP A 67 -13.68 -0.35 -19.84
C TRP A 67 -15.14 -0.33 -19.34
N TYR A 68 -16.02 -1.12 -19.95
CA TYR A 68 -17.44 -1.18 -19.63
C TYR A 68 -17.88 -2.56 -19.10
N GLN A 69 -16.94 -3.37 -18.60
CA GLN A 69 -17.27 -4.69 -18.07
C GLN A 69 -17.94 -4.60 -16.70
N GLY A 70 -19.09 -5.25 -16.54
CA GLY A 70 -19.88 -5.17 -15.31
C GLY A 70 -19.21 -5.79 -14.08
N ALA A 71 -18.44 -6.87 -14.24
CA ALA A 71 -17.84 -7.58 -13.11
C ALA A 71 -16.85 -6.71 -12.30
N PRO A 72 -15.88 -6.00 -12.92
CA PRO A 72 -15.03 -5.06 -12.19
C PRO A 72 -15.79 -3.94 -11.45
N PHE A 73 -16.89 -3.43 -12.02
CA PHE A 73 -17.72 -2.42 -11.34
C PHE A 73 -18.47 -3.00 -10.13
N ALA A 74 -19.02 -4.22 -10.25
CA ALA A 74 -19.68 -4.90 -9.13
C ALA A 74 -18.69 -5.16 -7.98
N ALA A 75 -17.48 -5.64 -8.30
CA ALA A 75 -16.43 -5.85 -7.32
C ALA A 75 -15.99 -4.54 -6.65
N ALA A 76 -15.87 -3.46 -7.43
CA ALA A 76 -15.51 -2.14 -6.89
C ALA A 76 -16.56 -1.59 -5.93
N SER A 77 -17.85 -1.71 -6.26
CA SER A 77 -18.93 -1.28 -5.37
C SER A 77 -18.83 -1.95 -4.00
N GLU A 78 -18.77 -3.28 -3.98
CA GLU A 78 -18.65 -4.04 -2.73
C GLU A 78 -17.33 -3.76 -2.00
N THR A 79 -16.23 -3.60 -2.74
CA THR A 79 -14.93 -3.26 -2.15
C THR A 79 -14.99 -1.94 -1.39
N LEU A 80 -15.62 -0.90 -1.96
CA LEU A 80 -15.75 0.40 -1.32
C LEU A 80 -16.61 0.32 -0.04
N ASP A 81 -17.71 -0.44 -0.08
CA ASP A 81 -18.56 -0.65 1.10
C ASP A 81 -17.79 -1.36 2.22
N VAL A 82 -17.11 -2.48 1.93
CA VAL A 82 -16.31 -3.22 2.92
C VAL A 82 -15.19 -2.36 3.51
N LEU A 83 -14.49 -1.58 2.68
CA LEU A 83 -13.42 -0.69 3.17
C LEU A 83 -13.95 0.38 4.12
N ALA A 84 -15.15 0.91 3.86
CA ALA A 84 -15.81 1.88 4.73
C ALA A 84 -16.29 1.23 6.04
N GLU A 85 -16.93 0.06 5.97
CA GLU A 85 -17.44 -0.68 7.13
C GLU A 85 -16.33 -1.09 8.11
N THR A 86 -15.15 -1.41 7.58
CA THR A 86 -14.01 -1.90 8.36
C THR A 86 -13.08 -0.80 8.87
N ASP A 87 -13.31 0.47 8.51
CA ASP A 87 -12.34 1.56 8.71
C ASP A 87 -10.94 1.13 8.23
N ALA A 88 -10.89 0.64 6.99
CA ALA A 88 -9.76 -0.12 6.47
C ALA A 88 -8.39 0.59 6.59
N PRO A 89 -8.24 1.89 6.25
CA PRO A 89 -6.96 2.58 6.42
C PRO A 89 -6.44 2.51 7.85
N ARG A 90 -7.31 2.77 8.84
CA ARG A 90 -6.94 2.76 10.25
C ARG A 90 -6.65 1.35 10.77
N TYR A 91 -7.42 0.37 10.33
CA TYR A 91 -7.18 -1.03 10.67
C TYR A 91 -5.80 -1.50 10.16
N MET A 92 -5.49 -1.24 8.89
CA MET A 92 -4.20 -1.60 8.30
C MET A 92 -3.03 -0.80 8.91
N GLU A 93 -3.25 0.47 9.25
CA GLU A 93 -2.24 1.32 9.91
C GLU A 93 -1.82 0.69 11.24
N ARG A 94 -2.79 0.31 12.07
CA ARG A 94 -2.55 -0.30 13.39
C ARG A 94 -1.71 -1.58 13.30
N LEU A 95 -2.08 -2.51 12.41
CA LEU A 95 -1.34 -3.76 12.23
C LEU A 95 0.03 -3.51 11.58
N GLY A 96 0.11 -2.60 10.61
CA GLY A 96 1.36 -2.18 10.01
C GLY A 96 2.33 -1.57 11.03
N GLN A 97 1.81 -0.83 12.01
CA GLN A 97 2.61 -0.22 13.07
C GLN A 97 3.15 -1.30 14.03
N GLN A 98 2.32 -2.27 14.41
CA GLN A 98 2.77 -3.43 15.19
C GLN A 98 3.89 -4.20 14.48
N PHE A 99 3.75 -4.46 13.18
CA PHE A 99 4.78 -5.14 12.39
C PHE A 99 6.08 -4.33 12.29
N ARG A 100 5.96 -3.01 12.05
CA ARG A 100 7.08 -2.06 11.99
C ARG A 100 7.88 -2.03 13.30
N ASP A 101 7.19 -1.94 14.43
CA ASP A 101 7.82 -1.86 15.74
C ASP A 101 8.51 -3.19 16.09
N GLY A 102 7.84 -4.32 15.82
CA GLY A 102 8.42 -5.64 15.99
C GLY A 102 9.69 -5.85 15.16
N LEU A 103 9.67 -5.49 13.87
CA LEU A 103 10.86 -5.55 13.01
C LEU A 103 12.01 -4.69 13.53
N TYR A 104 11.72 -3.49 14.05
CA TYR A 104 12.74 -2.62 14.63
C TYR A 104 13.38 -3.24 15.85
N GLU A 105 12.59 -3.74 16.78
CA GLU A 105 13.12 -4.39 17.99
C GLU A 105 13.97 -5.62 17.66
N GLN A 106 13.53 -6.45 16.70
CA GLN A 106 14.27 -7.60 16.22
C GLN A 106 15.63 -7.20 15.62
N ALA A 107 15.62 -6.23 14.71
CA ALA A 107 16.83 -5.75 14.07
C ALA A 107 17.84 -5.23 15.11
N GLN A 108 17.38 -4.48 16.13
CA GLN A 108 18.24 -4.01 17.21
C GLN A 108 18.83 -5.17 18.05
N ARG A 109 18.03 -6.18 18.40
CA ARG A 109 18.51 -7.37 19.14
C ARG A 109 19.60 -8.14 18.38
N HIS A 110 19.51 -8.19 17.05
CA HIS A 110 20.47 -8.88 16.18
C HIS A 110 21.59 -7.96 15.65
N GLY A 111 21.68 -6.72 16.12
CA GLY A 111 22.77 -5.80 15.75
C GLY A 111 22.71 -5.33 14.30
N HIS A 112 21.51 -5.08 13.78
CA HIS A 112 21.31 -4.59 12.42
C HIS A 112 20.60 -3.23 12.43
N GLY A 113 21.24 -2.23 11.83
CA GLY A 113 20.60 -0.96 11.48
C GLY A 113 19.61 -1.17 10.34
N ILE A 114 18.38 -0.68 10.53
CA ILE A 114 17.32 -0.71 9.51
C ILE A 114 16.72 0.67 9.31
N LEU A 115 16.27 0.93 8.08
CA LEU A 115 15.56 2.13 7.69
C LEU A 115 14.13 1.75 7.31
N GLN A 116 13.18 2.20 8.12
CA GLN A 116 11.76 2.02 7.86
C GLN A 116 11.15 3.35 7.42
N SER A 117 10.55 3.38 6.23
CA SER A 117 9.97 4.60 5.66
C SER A 117 8.57 4.38 5.08
N GLY A 118 7.89 5.49 4.80
CA GLY A 118 6.50 5.50 4.34
C GLY A 118 5.48 5.25 5.46
N PRO A 119 4.18 5.19 5.14
CA PRO A 119 3.12 4.82 6.08
C PRO A 119 3.26 3.35 6.53
N PRO A 120 2.92 3.01 7.79
CA PRO A 120 3.08 1.64 8.31
C PRO A 120 2.25 0.58 7.58
N GLN A 121 1.10 0.94 7.01
CA GLN A 121 0.29 0.09 6.15
C GLN A 121 0.86 -0.09 4.72
N MET A 122 1.88 0.68 4.36
CA MET A 122 2.60 0.60 3.08
C MET A 122 4.12 0.63 3.30
N PRO A 123 4.67 -0.26 4.13
CA PRO A 123 5.99 -0.05 4.70
C PRO A 123 7.09 -0.34 3.67
N MET A 124 8.16 0.44 3.72
CA MET A 124 9.42 0.12 3.05
C MET A 124 10.47 -0.18 4.13
N LEU A 125 11.11 -1.35 4.03
CA LEU A 125 12.19 -1.79 4.91
C LEU A 125 13.50 -1.87 4.11
N GLN A 126 14.52 -1.18 4.58
CA GLN A 126 15.88 -1.26 4.06
C GLN A 126 16.86 -1.46 5.22
N PHE A 127 18.09 -1.84 4.89
CA PHE A 127 19.18 -1.95 5.85
C PHE A 127 20.12 -0.75 5.73
N GLU A 128 20.65 -0.28 6.86
CA GLU A 128 21.74 0.69 6.86
C GLU A 128 23.00 0.06 6.24
N ASP A 129 23.83 0.90 5.61
CA ASP A 129 25.08 0.51 4.95
C ASP A 129 24.93 -0.62 3.89
N ASP A 130 23.75 -0.77 3.28
CA ASP A 130 23.46 -1.77 2.24
C ASP A 130 23.09 -1.15 0.87
N PRO A 131 24.02 -0.41 0.22
CA PRO A 131 23.72 0.33 -1.01
C PRO A 131 23.33 -0.55 -2.20
N ASP A 132 23.79 -1.81 -2.22
CA ASP A 132 23.45 -2.79 -3.25
C ASP A 132 22.23 -3.66 -2.88
N THR A 133 21.59 -3.39 -1.73
CA THR A 133 20.45 -4.16 -1.21
C THR A 133 20.75 -5.65 -0.97
N LYS A 134 22.03 -6.04 -0.85
CA LYS A 134 22.45 -7.46 -0.71
C LYS A 134 21.95 -8.04 0.62
N LYS A 135 22.03 -7.24 1.69
CA LYS A 135 21.55 -7.63 3.01
C LYS A 135 20.03 -7.71 3.05
N GLY A 136 19.34 -6.72 2.45
CA GLY A 136 17.89 -6.75 2.27
C GLY A 136 17.42 -8.01 1.53
N PHE A 137 18.12 -8.40 0.47
CA PHE A 137 17.85 -9.65 -0.25
C PHE A 137 18.05 -10.90 0.59
N ALA A 138 19.19 -11.00 1.29
CA ALA A 138 19.48 -12.15 2.15
C ALA A 138 18.42 -12.28 3.26
N PHE A 139 18.02 -11.16 3.87
CA PHE A 139 16.95 -11.13 4.86
C PHE A 139 15.62 -11.62 4.29
N CYS A 140 15.19 -11.13 3.12
CA CYS A 140 13.94 -11.57 2.50
C CYS A 140 13.96 -13.06 2.12
N VAL A 141 15.11 -13.58 1.67
CA VAL A 141 15.28 -15.03 1.40
C VAL A 141 15.18 -15.85 2.68
N ASN A 142 15.81 -15.40 3.77
CA ASN A 142 15.70 -16.08 5.06
C ASN A 142 14.26 -16.01 5.60
N ALA A 143 13.60 -14.85 5.52
CA ALA A 143 12.20 -14.67 5.94
C ALA A 143 11.26 -15.60 5.15
N LEU A 144 11.48 -15.75 3.84
CA LEU A 144 10.69 -16.65 3.00
C LEU A 144 10.83 -18.13 3.43
N ARG A 145 12.02 -18.56 3.88
CA ARG A 145 12.22 -19.93 4.42
C ARG A 145 11.42 -20.18 5.69
N HIS A 146 11.07 -19.11 6.41
CA HIS A 146 10.26 -19.14 7.62
C HIS A 146 8.83 -18.66 7.41
N GLY A 147 8.34 -18.69 6.15
CA GLY A 147 6.92 -18.46 5.83
C GLY A 147 6.54 -17.01 5.57
N VAL A 148 7.49 -16.06 5.59
CA VAL A 148 7.19 -14.62 5.48
C VAL A 148 7.68 -14.07 4.15
N TYR A 149 6.74 -13.67 3.29
CA TYR A 149 7.07 -13.07 1.99
C TYR A 149 7.24 -11.55 2.13
N LEU A 150 8.47 -11.06 1.98
CA LEU A 150 8.83 -9.64 2.05
C LEU A 150 9.52 -9.17 0.76
N HIS A 151 9.63 -7.86 0.59
CA HIS A 151 10.26 -7.27 -0.60
C HIS A 151 11.47 -6.38 -0.22
N PRO A 152 12.66 -6.58 -0.82
CA PRO A 152 13.88 -5.90 -0.38
C PRO A 152 14.07 -4.45 -0.88
N TRP A 153 13.35 -4.02 -1.92
CA TRP A 153 13.49 -2.69 -2.53
C TRP A 153 12.17 -2.01 -2.90
N HIS A 154 11.04 -2.70 -2.79
CA HIS A 154 9.73 -2.14 -3.14
C HIS A 154 8.91 -2.07 -1.86
N ASN A 155 8.12 -1.01 -1.70
CA ASN A 155 7.22 -0.90 -0.56
C ASN A 155 6.25 -2.10 -0.54
N MET A 156 5.95 -2.57 0.65
CA MET A 156 5.00 -3.65 0.90
C MET A 156 3.62 -3.05 1.20
N PHE A 157 2.64 -3.91 1.45
CA PHE A 157 1.26 -3.51 1.69
C PHE A 157 0.61 -4.43 2.72
N LEU A 158 -0.07 -3.83 3.68
CA LEU A 158 -1.01 -4.54 4.54
C LEU A 158 -2.35 -4.67 3.82
N SER A 159 -3.20 -5.57 4.32
CA SER A 159 -4.57 -5.75 3.87
C SER A 159 -5.49 -5.91 5.08
N VAL A 160 -6.78 -5.66 4.88
CA VAL A 160 -7.82 -5.88 5.90
C VAL A 160 -7.98 -7.36 6.31
N ALA A 161 -7.39 -8.28 5.55
CA ALA A 161 -7.40 -9.71 5.89
C ALA A 161 -6.32 -10.09 6.91
N HIS A 162 -5.28 -9.28 7.09
CA HIS A 162 -4.29 -9.54 8.13
C HIS A 162 -4.94 -9.41 9.51
N THR A 163 -4.53 -10.27 10.42
CA THR A 163 -4.92 -10.30 11.82
C THR A 163 -3.70 -10.07 12.71
N GLU A 164 -3.92 -9.84 14.00
CA GLU A 164 -2.82 -9.74 14.99
C GLU A 164 -2.00 -11.03 15.02
N ALA A 165 -2.64 -12.19 14.89
CA ALA A 165 -1.97 -13.49 14.83
C ALA A 165 -1.07 -13.62 13.59
N ASP A 166 -1.51 -13.11 12.43
CA ASP A 166 -0.65 -13.10 11.23
C ASP A 166 0.59 -12.21 11.42
N ILE A 167 0.44 -11.08 12.12
CA ILE A 167 1.59 -10.21 12.45
C ILE A 167 2.54 -10.90 13.43
N GLU A 168 2.02 -11.59 14.44
CA GLU A 168 2.83 -12.36 15.39
C GLU A 168 3.59 -13.50 14.68
N GLU A 169 2.91 -14.29 13.84
CA GLU A 169 3.54 -15.35 13.04
C GLU A 169 4.61 -14.77 12.10
N ALA A 170 4.33 -13.65 11.44
CA ALA A 170 5.29 -12.98 10.60
C ALA A 170 6.53 -12.54 11.40
N LEU A 171 6.34 -12.01 12.61
CA LEU A 171 7.43 -11.62 13.49
C LEU A 171 8.25 -12.83 13.98
N GLU A 172 7.63 -13.96 14.27
CA GLU A 172 8.37 -15.20 14.59
C GLU A 172 9.26 -15.65 13.42
N GLY A 173 8.76 -15.53 12.19
CA GLY A 173 9.52 -15.84 10.99
C GLY A 173 10.68 -14.86 10.75
N THR A 174 10.45 -13.56 10.94
CA THR A 174 11.50 -12.54 10.76
C THR A 174 12.56 -12.56 11.87
N GLU A 175 12.20 -12.94 13.10
CA GLU A 175 13.16 -13.18 14.18
C GLU A 175 14.21 -14.23 13.76
N LYS A 176 13.75 -15.36 13.21
CA LYS A 176 14.65 -16.41 12.68
C LYS A 176 15.46 -15.90 11.49
N ALA A 177 14.83 -15.09 10.63
CA ALA A 177 15.50 -14.53 9.46
C ALA A 177 16.66 -13.59 9.84
N PHE A 178 16.49 -12.76 10.87
CA PHE A 178 17.54 -11.92 11.42
C PHE A 178 18.65 -12.76 12.10
N ALA A 179 18.30 -13.81 12.84
CA ALA A 179 19.30 -14.71 13.44
C ALA A 179 20.20 -15.42 12.40
N GLU A 180 19.67 -15.64 11.18
CA GLU A 180 20.41 -16.22 10.05
C GLU A 180 21.12 -15.18 9.17
N LEU A 181 20.92 -13.88 9.44
CA LEU A 181 21.48 -12.80 8.65
C LEU A 181 22.92 -12.50 9.13
N ALA A 182 23.89 -12.78 8.27
CA ALA A 182 25.31 -12.57 8.53
C ALA A 182 25.73 -11.09 8.46
#